data_AF-A0AAX4PFP7-F1
#
_entry.id   AF-A0AAX4PFP7-F1
#
_cell.length_a   1.000
_cell.length_b   1.000
_cell.length_c   1.000
_cell.angle_alpha   90.00
_cell.angle_beta   90.00
_cell.angle_gamma   90.00
#
_symmetry.space_group_name_H-M   'P 1'
#
loop_
_entity.id
_entity.type
_entity.pdbx_description
1 polymer ?
#
loop_
_entity_poly.entity_id
_entity_poly.type
_entity_poly.pdbx_seq_one_letter_code
_entity_poly.pdbx_strand_id
1 'polypeptide(L)'
;MAGGAEVEAANRDELLRKLPAELWSKIVDENVQQNDLFALAMTCRFFREKQKDLGKKVETNVDPWLLVELRESGEVASHTLGWFQWVCDTMEILPRFYLGNMRVEGAVYETDLVNYAAFQGSVEILRWLVEEKGWETNWETCEWAGMSGSIEVLEYLKERGYEFNVMACVRAAKGGHLEALKYLRGLDPPCPWDGAVCSWAAEGGQLEVLQWLRGQDPPCPWSWLTCSDAARGGQLEALKWARSEDPPCPWDRSTCFQAAYGGHLEVLKWARSQDPPCPWDWETCGWAAEGGQLEVLKWLRSQDPPCPWYRSGCREVASLGHPHVVEWIDQQEDHEGDVA
;
A
#
# COMPACT_ATOMS: atom_id res chain seq x y z
N MET A 1 -39.33 -35.50 -9.87
CA MET A 1 -38.04 -34.98 -10.34
C MET A 1 -37.57 -33.75 -9.53
N ALA A 2 -38.00 -33.60 -8.27
CA ALA A 2 -37.63 -32.45 -7.41
C ALA A 2 -36.66 -32.81 -6.27
N GLY A 3 -36.18 -34.06 -6.18
CA GLY A 3 -35.38 -34.55 -5.05
C GLY A 3 -33.86 -34.52 -5.25
N GLY A 4 -33.35 -34.13 -6.43
CA GLY A 4 -31.90 -34.03 -6.70
C GLY A 4 -31.31 -32.69 -6.27
N ALA A 5 -31.99 -31.59 -6.63
CA ALA A 5 -31.54 -30.22 -6.34
C ALA A 5 -31.68 -29.83 -4.85
N GLU A 6 -32.68 -30.37 -4.14
CA GLU A 6 -32.85 -30.13 -2.70
C GLU A 6 -31.82 -30.89 -1.84
N VAL A 7 -31.36 -32.07 -2.30
CA VAL A 7 -30.32 -32.85 -1.63
C VAL A 7 -28.94 -32.25 -1.87
N GLU A 8 -28.66 -31.70 -3.06
CA GLU A 8 -27.44 -30.94 -3.34
C GLU A 8 -27.38 -29.60 -2.58
N ALA A 9 -28.49 -28.90 -2.41
CA ALA A 9 -28.57 -27.66 -1.61
C ALA A 9 -28.40 -27.93 -0.10
N ALA A 10 -29.01 -29.00 0.43
CA ALA A 10 -28.86 -29.40 1.83
C ALA A 10 -27.43 -29.84 2.18
N ASN A 11 -26.74 -30.51 1.26
CA ASN A 11 -25.34 -30.90 1.44
C ASN A 11 -24.38 -29.69 1.43
N ARG A 12 -24.75 -28.61 0.71
CA ARG A 12 -24.00 -27.34 0.66
C ARG A 12 -24.08 -26.57 1.98
N ASP A 13 -25.26 -26.55 2.61
CA ASP A 13 -25.48 -25.97 3.95
C ASP A 13 -24.79 -26.75 5.08
N GLU A 14 -24.52 -28.04 4.88
CA GLU A 14 -23.81 -28.88 5.85
C GLU A 14 -22.28 -28.69 5.78
N LEU A 15 -21.75 -28.36 4.59
CA LEU A 15 -20.34 -28.02 4.39
C LEU A 15 -19.96 -26.65 4.99
N LEU A 16 -20.88 -25.68 4.98
CA LEU A 16 -20.71 -24.37 5.63
C LEU A 16 -20.65 -24.46 7.17
N ARG A 17 -21.09 -25.57 7.78
CA ARG A 17 -21.11 -25.81 9.23
C ARG A 17 -19.81 -26.43 9.80
N LYS A 18 -18.76 -26.62 9.01
CA LYS A 18 -17.57 -27.38 9.42
C LYS A 18 -16.63 -26.72 10.43
N LEU A 19 -16.94 -25.50 10.90
CA LEU A 19 -16.33 -24.95 12.10
C LEU A 19 -17.41 -24.90 13.20
N PRO A 20 -17.24 -25.62 14.32
CA PRO A 20 -18.16 -25.58 15.46
C PRO A 20 -18.41 -24.14 15.92
N ALA A 21 -19.63 -23.83 16.34
CA ALA A 21 -20.00 -22.48 16.80
C ALA A 21 -19.10 -21.99 17.95
N GLU A 22 -18.60 -22.92 18.76
CA GLU A 22 -17.64 -22.64 19.83
C GLU A 22 -16.26 -22.21 19.30
N LEU A 23 -15.81 -22.76 18.16
CA LEU A 23 -14.58 -22.32 17.50
C LEU A 23 -14.75 -20.94 16.87
N TRP A 24 -15.94 -20.63 16.35
CA TRP A 24 -16.26 -19.29 15.82
C TRP A 24 -16.29 -18.21 16.90
N SER A 25 -16.90 -18.48 18.05
CA SER A 25 -16.83 -17.55 19.19
C SER A 25 -15.38 -17.33 19.61
N LYS A 26 -14.56 -18.38 19.59
CA LYS A 26 -13.13 -18.29 19.88
C LYS A 26 -12.36 -17.41 18.88
N ILE A 27 -12.62 -17.55 17.58
CA ILE A 27 -12.06 -16.71 16.50
C ILE A 27 -12.54 -15.25 16.61
N VAL A 28 -13.74 -15.00 17.12
CA VAL A 28 -14.28 -13.63 17.25
C VAL A 28 -13.87 -12.96 18.56
N ASP A 29 -13.73 -13.73 19.65
CA ASP A 29 -13.50 -13.23 21.02
C ASP A 29 -12.02 -13.30 21.47
N GLU A 30 -11.22 -14.25 20.96
CA GLU A 30 -9.79 -14.37 21.28
C GLU A 30 -8.96 -13.67 20.19
N ASN A 31 -8.84 -12.33 20.27
CA ASN A 31 -7.88 -11.48 19.54
C ASN A 31 -7.27 -12.14 18.29
N VAL A 32 -8.10 -12.41 17.28
CA VAL A 32 -7.60 -12.78 15.97
C VAL A 32 -6.82 -11.57 15.49
N GLN A 33 -5.52 -11.77 15.31
CA GLN A 33 -4.63 -10.72 14.82
C GLN A 33 -5.23 -10.16 13.53
N GLN A 34 -4.99 -8.88 13.25
CA GLN A 34 -5.69 -8.06 12.26
C GLN A 34 -5.67 -8.59 10.81
N ASN A 35 -5.01 -9.72 10.61
CA ASN A 35 -4.42 -10.21 9.38
C ASN A 35 -5.05 -11.53 8.94
N ASP A 36 -5.37 -12.39 9.91
CA ASP A 36 -6.37 -13.43 9.75
C ASP A 36 -7.74 -12.80 9.48
N LEU A 37 -8.03 -11.63 10.08
CA LEU A 37 -9.23 -10.85 9.79
C LEU A 37 -9.31 -10.41 8.34
N PHE A 38 -8.21 -10.22 7.61
CA PHE A 38 -8.28 -9.79 6.21
C PHE A 38 -8.72 -10.93 5.27
N ALA A 39 -8.12 -12.11 5.38
CA ALA A 39 -8.53 -13.28 4.60
C ALA A 39 -9.95 -13.75 4.98
N LEU A 40 -10.29 -13.71 6.28
CA LEU A 40 -11.60 -14.10 6.80
C LEU A 40 -12.67 -13.02 6.55
N ALA A 41 -12.34 -11.73 6.60
CA ALA A 41 -13.22 -10.63 6.18
C ALA A 41 -13.39 -10.57 4.68
N MET A 42 -12.39 -10.98 3.88
CA MET A 42 -12.57 -11.15 2.44
C MET A 42 -13.52 -12.31 2.13
N THR A 43 -13.55 -13.37 2.96
CA THR A 43 -14.10 -14.65 2.50
C THR A 43 -15.16 -15.35 3.37
N CYS A 44 -15.55 -14.79 4.51
CA CYS A 44 -16.55 -15.40 5.38
C CYS A 44 -17.85 -14.59 5.42
N ARG A 45 -18.89 -15.09 4.71
CA ARG A 45 -20.25 -14.50 4.70
C ARG A 45 -20.80 -14.30 6.12
N PHE A 46 -20.61 -15.28 7.01
CA PHE A 46 -21.10 -15.21 8.40
C PHE A 46 -20.37 -14.15 9.23
N PHE A 47 -19.05 -14.00 9.05
CA PHE A 47 -18.26 -12.94 9.69
C PHE A 47 -18.75 -11.54 9.23
N ARG A 48 -19.02 -11.38 7.94
CA ARG A 48 -19.59 -10.14 7.37
C ARG A 48 -20.99 -9.84 7.90
N GLU A 49 -21.87 -10.84 7.96
CA GLU A 49 -23.21 -10.71 8.53
C GLU A 49 -23.14 -10.30 10.02
N LYS A 50 -22.22 -10.90 10.80
CA LYS A 50 -22.00 -10.52 12.20
C LYS A 50 -21.40 -9.13 12.40
N GLN A 51 -20.48 -8.68 11.55
CA GLN A 51 -19.96 -7.31 11.64
C GLN A 51 -21.02 -6.26 11.29
N LYS A 52 -21.89 -6.57 10.31
CA LYS A 52 -23.03 -5.74 9.95
C LYS A 52 -24.03 -5.64 11.09
N ASP A 53 -24.34 -6.75 11.76
CA ASP A 53 -25.18 -6.76 12.98
C ASP A 53 -24.58 -5.90 14.11
N LEU A 54 -23.24 -5.82 14.17
CA LEU A 54 -22.49 -5.00 15.12
C LEU A 54 -22.32 -3.53 14.67
N GLY A 55 -22.87 -3.14 13.52
CA GLY A 55 -22.79 -1.77 13.00
C GLY A 55 -21.38 -1.34 12.56
N LYS A 56 -20.45 -2.29 12.40
CA LYS A 56 -19.09 -2.01 11.92
C LYS A 56 -19.09 -2.03 10.38
N LYS A 57 -18.61 -0.95 9.76
CA LYS A 57 -18.39 -0.88 8.31
C LYS A 57 -17.03 -1.50 7.98
N VAL A 58 -16.99 -2.32 6.94
CA VAL A 58 -15.73 -2.86 6.40
C VAL A 58 -15.64 -2.50 4.93
N GLU A 59 -14.65 -1.69 4.59
CA GLU A 59 -14.29 -1.48 3.20
C GLU A 59 -13.67 -2.76 2.65
N THR A 60 -14.22 -3.26 1.54
CA THR A 60 -13.66 -4.40 0.80
C THR A 60 -12.70 -3.96 -0.30
N ASN A 61 -12.38 -2.67 -0.37
CA ASN A 61 -11.30 -2.20 -1.19
C ASN A 61 -9.99 -2.49 -0.45
N VAL A 62 -9.19 -3.37 -1.03
CA VAL A 62 -7.94 -3.80 -0.43
C VAL A 62 -6.90 -2.77 -0.80
N ASP A 63 -6.36 -2.04 0.19
CA ASP A 63 -5.12 -1.31 -0.04
C ASP A 63 -3.99 -2.33 -0.26
N PRO A 64 -3.40 -2.39 -1.46
CA PRO A 64 -2.32 -3.34 -1.74
C PRO A 64 -1.10 -3.12 -0.84
N TRP A 65 -0.87 -1.91 -0.33
CA TRP A 65 0.28 -1.62 0.53
C TRP A 65 0.08 -2.09 1.96
N LEU A 66 -1.14 -2.01 2.47
CA LEU A 66 -1.47 -2.65 3.74
C LEU A 66 -1.14 -4.15 3.68
N LEU A 67 -1.47 -4.83 2.58
CA LEU A 67 -1.10 -6.25 2.42
C LEU A 67 0.41 -6.53 2.49
N VAL A 68 1.23 -5.63 1.95
CA VAL A 68 2.70 -5.74 2.03
C VAL A 68 3.14 -5.59 3.48
N GLU A 69 2.66 -4.56 4.18
CA GLU A 69 2.99 -4.32 5.60
C GLU A 69 2.61 -5.52 6.48
N LEU A 70 1.41 -6.08 6.26
CA LEU A 70 0.93 -7.24 7.01
C LEU A 70 1.71 -8.52 6.66
N ARG A 71 2.21 -8.66 5.44
CA ARG A 71 3.10 -9.77 5.06
C ARG A 71 4.46 -9.63 5.74
N GLU A 72 5.04 -8.44 5.75
CA GLU A 72 6.36 -8.16 6.33
C GLU A 72 6.38 -8.31 7.86
N SER A 73 5.27 -7.98 8.53
CA SER A 73 5.09 -8.22 9.96
C SER A 73 4.86 -9.70 10.32
N GLY A 74 4.82 -10.61 9.33
CA GLY A 74 4.58 -12.04 9.54
C GLY A 74 3.13 -12.35 9.93
N GLU A 75 2.27 -11.38 9.68
CA GLU A 75 0.94 -11.25 10.23
C GLU A 75 -0.08 -11.88 9.25
N VAL A 76 0.16 -11.82 7.94
CA VAL A 76 -0.60 -12.58 6.92
C VAL A 76 0.18 -13.82 6.45
N ALA A 77 -0.40 -15.00 6.63
CA ALA A 77 0.10 -16.24 6.04
C ALA A 77 -0.27 -16.37 4.55
N SER A 78 0.57 -17.05 3.77
CA SER A 78 0.20 -17.51 2.43
C SER A 78 -0.91 -18.56 2.52
N HIS A 79 -1.85 -18.51 1.58
CA HIS A 79 -3.02 -19.38 1.58
C HIS A 79 -2.79 -20.53 0.59
N THR A 80 -3.31 -21.71 0.93
CA THR A 80 -3.17 -22.90 0.08
C THR A 80 -4.22 -22.88 -1.04
N LEU A 81 -3.99 -23.68 -2.10
CA LEU A 81 -5.00 -23.93 -3.12
C LEU A 81 -6.33 -24.41 -2.52
N GLY A 82 -6.28 -25.26 -1.48
CA GLY A 82 -7.48 -25.74 -0.79
C GLY A 82 -8.29 -24.63 -0.14
N TRP A 83 -7.63 -23.56 0.32
CA TRP A 83 -8.32 -22.37 0.83
C TRP A 83 -9.04 -21.65 -0.32
N PHE A 84 -8.37 -21.39 -1.45
CA PHE A 84 -9.01 -20.76 -2.62
C PHE A 84 -10.20 -21.57 -3.16
N GLN A 85 -10.07 -22.89 -3.18
CA GLN A 85 -11.17 -23.81 -3.53
C GLN A 85 -12.34 -23.65 -2.57
N TRP A 86 -12.07 -23.67 -1.26
CA TRP A 86 -13.10 -23.47 -0.23
C TRP A 86 -13.81 -22.12 -0.38
N VAL A 87 -13.09 -21.04 -0.66
CA VAL A 87 -13.69 -19.71 -0.89
C VAL A 87 -14.64 -19.76 -2.10
N CYS A 88 -14.19 -20.32 -3.22
CA CYS A 88 -15.00 -20.42 -4.43
C CYS A 88 -16.23 -21.32 -4.25
N ASP A 89 -16.16 -22.32 -3.36
CA ASP A 89 -17.27 -23.24 -3.10
C ASP A 89 -18.30 -22.69 -2.10
N THR A 90 -17.86 -21.79 -1.21
CA THR A 90 -18.67 -21.27 -0.10
C THR A 90 -19.23 -19.87 -0.34
N MET A 91 -18.64 -19.11 -1.26
CA MET A 91 -19.04 -17.73 -1.54
C MET A 91 -19.69 -17.55 -2.90
N GLU A 92 -20.55 -16.54 -2.98
CA GLU A 92 -20.96 -15.96 -4.24
C GLU A 92 -19.85 -15.03 -4.73
N ILE A 93 -19.11 -15.48 -5.74
CA ILE A 93 -18.07 -14.68 -6.41
C ILE A 93 -18.71 -13.98 -7.59
N LEU A 94 -18.63 -12.65 -7.61
CA LEU A 94 -19.17 -11.86 -8.71
C LEU A 94 -18.22 -11.87 -9.90
N PRO A 95 -18.75 -11.94 -11.15
CA PRO A 95 -17.94 -11.86 -12.35
C PRO A 95 -17.25 -10.50 -12.45
N ARG A 96 -16.16 -10.47 -13.22
CA ARG A 96 -15.30 -9.29 -13.47
C ARG A 96 -15.99 -7.93 -13.32
N PHE A 97 -15.38 -7.08 -12.50
CA PHE A 97 -15.74 -5.68 -12.37
C PHE A 97 -15.12 -4.84 -13.51
N TYR A 98 -15.94 -4.08 -14.23
CA TYR A 98 -15.49 -3.14 -15.25
C TYR A 98 -15.28 -1.74 -14.65
N LEU A 99 -14.13 -1.11 -14.97
CA LEU A 99 -13.83 0.26 -14.59
C LEU A 99 -14.98 1.20 -15.01
N GLY A 100 -15.57 1.90 -14.04
CA GLY A 100 -16.67 2.86 -14.24
C GLY A 100 -17.96 2.53 -13.49
N ASN A 101 -18.11 1.31 -12.96
CA ASN A 101 -19.19 0.97 -12.04
C ASN A 101 -18.78 1.24 -10.58
N MET A 102 -19.73 1.37 -9.65
CA MET A 102 -19.39 1.31 -8.22
C MET A 102 -19.23 -0.17 -7.82
N ARG A 103 -18.14 -0.51 -7.12
CA ARG A 103 -17.99 -1.84 -6.51
C ARG A 103 -19.14 -2.05 -5.54
N VAL A 104 -19.73 -3.25 -5.54
CA VAL A 104 -20.72 -3.61 -4.53
C VAL A 104 -19.97 -3.74 -3.21
N GLU A 105 -20.33 -2.91 -2.24
CA GLU A 105 -19.74 -2.93 -0.91
C GLU A 105 -19.91 -4.33 -0.29
N GLY A 106 -18.83 -4.94 0.18
CA GLY A 106 -18.92 -6.28 0.73
C GLY A 106 -18.96 -7.40 -0.31
N ALA A 107 -18.65 -7.15 -1.59
CA ALA A 107 -18.56 -8.20 -2.61
C ALA A 107 -17.11 -8.65 -2.86
N VAL A 108 -16.95 -9.90 -3.28
CA VAL A 108 -15.70 -10.47 -3.79
C VAL A 108 -15.86 -10.73 -5.27
N TYR A 109 -14.92 -10.25 -6.07
CA TYR A 109 -14.89 -10.45 -7.51
C TYR A 109 -13.83 -11.49 -7.89
N GLU A 110 -14.02 -12.17 -9.02
CA GLU A 110 -13.04 -13.10 -9.59
C GLU A 110 -11.65 -12.46 -9.70
N THR A 111 -11.59 -11.18 -10.11
CA THR A 111 -10.35 -10.41 -10.23
C THR A 111 -9.63 -10.20 -8.90
N ASP A 112 -10.37 -10.12 -7.78
CA ASP A 112 -9.75 -9.92 -6.46
C ASP A 112 -8.96 -11.17 -6.06
N LEU A 113 -9.53 -12.36 -6.30
CA LEU A 113 -8.87 -13.64 -5.99
C LEU A 113 -7.68 -13.89 -6.92
N VAL A 114 -7.81 -13.56 -8.20
CA VAL A 114 -6.71 -13.65 -9.18
C VAL A 114 -5.55 -12.72 -8.79
N ASN A 115 -5.84 -11.47 -8.46
CA ASN A 115 -4.82 -10.50 -8.04
C ASN A 115 -4.16 -10.94 -6.73
N TYR A 116 -4.93 -11.45 -5.77
CA TYR A 116 -4.40 -11.96 -4.52
C TYR A 116 -3.47 -13.18 -4.73
N ALA A 117 -3.83 -14.11 -5.62
CA ALA A 117 -2.97 -15.24 -5.97
C ALA A 117 -1.64 -14.78 -6.59
N ALA A 118 -1.67 -13.74 -7.43
CA ALA A 118 -0.46 -13.13 -7.99
C ALA A 118 0.42 -12.47 -6.91
N PHE A 119 -0.21 -11.77 -5.95
CA PHE A 119 0.52 -11.17 -4.82
C PHE A 119 1.14 -12.21 -3.88
N GLN A 120 0.52 -13.37 -3.71
CA GLN A 120 1.10 -14.48 -2.95
C GLN A 120 2.26 -15.19 -3.66
N GLY A 121 2.49 -14.90 -4.95
CA GLY A 121 3.53 -15.56 -5.73
C GLY A 121 3.18 -17.01 -6.13
N SER A 122 1.89 -17.39 -6.10
CA SER A 122 1.48 -18.78 -6.34
C SER A 122 1.02 -19.03 -7.76
N VAL A 123 1.93 -19.55 -8.60
CA VAL A 123 1.60 -19.97 -9.97
C VAL A 123 0.60 -21.14 -9.99
N GLU A 124 0.64 -22.02 -8.98
CA GLU A 124 -0.34 -23.12 -8.84
C GLU A 124 -1.77 -22.59 -8.74
N ILE A 125 -2.00 -21.61 -7.87
CA ILE A 125 -3.32 -21.04 -7.64
C ILE A 125 -3.76 -20.22 -8.86
N LEU A 126 -2.84 -19.46 -9.47
CA LEU A 126 -3.14 -18.74 -10.72
C LEU A 126 -3.53 -19.68 -11.86
N ARG A 127 -2.82 -20.81 -12.03
CA ARG A 127 -3.20 -21.83 -13.02
C ARG A 127 -4.60 -22.34 -12.77
N TRP A 128 -4.92 -22.69 -11.53
CA TRP A 128 -6.26 -23.18 -11.17
C TRP A 128 -7.36 -22.13 -11.47
N LEU A 129 -7.15 -20.87 -11.07
CA LEU A 129 -8.12 -19.79 -11.28
C LEU A 129 -8.30 -19.45 -12.77
N VAL A 130 -7.23 -19.42 -13.55
CA VAL A 130 -7.29 -18.94 -14.95
C VAL A 130 -7.61 -20.08 -15.92
N GLU A 131 -7.07 -21.28 -15.70
CA GLU A 131 -7.18 -22.40 -16.65
C GLU A 131 -8.36 -23.32 -16.35
N GLU A 132 -8.60 -23.63 -15.07
CA GLU A 132 -9.70 -24.54 -14.70
C GLU A 132 -11.01 -23.78 -14.51
N LYS A 133 -10.99 -22.64 -13.81
CA LYS A 133 -12.19 -21.81 -13.61
C LYS A 133 -12.49 -20.90 -14.80
N GLY A 134 -11.51 -20.64 -15.67
CA GLY A 134 -11.67 -19.78 -16.85
C GLY A 134 -11.79 -18.29 -16.52
N TRP A 135 -11.28 -17.85 -15.37
CA TRP A 135 -11.35 -16.45 -14.96
C TRP A 135 -10.29 -15.60 -15.67
N GLU A 136 -10.68 -14.39 -16.09
CA GLU A 136 -9.79 -13.48 -16.81
C GLU A 136 -8.94 -12.63 -15.86
N THR A 137 -7.63 -12.62 -16.06
CA THR A 137 -6.72 -11.66 -15.40
C THR A 137 -6.81 -10.28 -16.05
N ASN A 138 -6.48 -9.23 -15.31
CA ASN A 138 -6.45 -7.85 -15.80
C ASN A 138 -5.03 -7.25 -15.69
N TRP A 139 -4.87 -6.00 -16.12
CA TRP A 139 -3.59 -5.30 -16.01
C TRP A 139 -3.12 -5.16 -14.56
N GLU A 140 -4.04 -5.08 -13.59
CA GLU A 140 -3.70 -5.05 -12.16
C GLU A 140 -3.03 -6.35 -11.72
N THR A 141 -3.38 -7.51 -12.28
CA THR A 141 -2.72 -8.79 -11.93
C THR A 141 -1.20 -8.72 -12.13
N CYS A 142 -0.74 -8.03 -13.19
CA CYS A 142 0.69 -7.78 -13.43
C CYS A 142 1.32 -6.87 -12.36
N GLU A 143 0.56 -5.89 -11.86
CA GLU A 143 1.02 -4.99 -10.79
C GLU A 143 1.17 -5.73 -9.46
N TRP A 144 0.21 -6.60 -9.13
CA TRP A 144 0.23 -7.44 -7.94
C TRP A 144 1.35 -8.49 -8.00
N ALA A 145 1.67 -8.99 -9.19
CA ALA A 145 2.88 -9.80 -9.42
C ALA A 145 4.18 -9.00 -9.20
N GLY A 146 4.23 -7.75 -9.67
CA GLY A 146 5.34 -6.85 -9.35
C GLY A 146 5.50 -6.64 -7.84
N MET A 147 4.39 -6.45 -7.13
CA MET A 147 4.34 -6.30 -5.67
C MET A 147 4.73 -7.57 -4.91
N SER A 148 4.54 -8.76 -5.49
CA SER A 148 5.01 -10.00 -4.87
C SER A 148 6.51 -10.21 -5.01
N GLY A 149 7.09 -9.68 -6.09
CA GLY A 149 8.47 -9.95 -6.47
C GLY A 149 8.71 -11.37 -6.98
N SER A 150 7.66 -12.18 -7.16
CA SER A 150 7.79 -13.56 -7.66
C SER A 150 8.08 -13.57 -9.16
N ILE A 151 9.30 -13.99 -9.50
CA ILE A 151 9.73 -14.18 -10.88
C ILE A 151 8.85 -15.22 -11.57
N GLU A 152 8.48 -16.29 -10.86
CA GLU A 152 7.69 -17.38 -11.40
C GLU A 152 6.29 -16.92 -11.84
N VAL A 153 5.67 -16.03 -11.07
CA VAL A 153 4.38 -15.42 -11.46
C VAL A 153 4.58 -14.47 -12.63
N LEU A 154 5.63 -13.65 -12.64
CA LEU A 154 5.91 -12.76 -13.77
C LEU A 154 6.16 -13.54 -15.06
N GLU A 155 6.91 -14.64 -15.00
CA GLU A 155 7.12 -15.57 -16.12
C GLU A 155 5.82 -16.20 -16.59
N TYR A 156 5.02 -16.73 -15.66
CA TYR A 156 3.70 -17.29 -15.97
C TYR A 156 2.79 -16.29 -16.71
N LEU A 157 2.77 -15.03 -16.27
CA LEU A 157 2.00 -13.99 -16.92
C LEU A 157 2.59 -13.65 -18.30
N LYS A 158 3.91 -13.56 -18.44
CA LYS A 158 4.56 -13.26 -19.73
C LYS A 158 4.30 -14.35 -20.77
N GLU A 159 4.41 -15.62 -20.40
CA GLU A 159 4.17 -16.77 -21.30
C GLU A 159 2.76 -16.79 -21.90
N ARG A 160 1.80 -16.18 -21.21
CA ARG A 160 0.40 -16.07 -21.64
C ARG A 160 0.11 -14.83 -22.46
N GLY A 161 1.13 -14.04 -22.77
CA GLY A 161 1.02 -12.85 -23.61
C GLY A 161 0.54 -11.60 -22.86
N TYR A 162 0.58 -11.58 -21.53
CA TYR A 162 0.27 -10.36 -20.80
C TYR A 162 1.37 -9.31 -20.97
N GLU A 163 0.95 -8.06 -21.17
CA GLU A 163 1.84 -6.92 -21.25
C GLU A 163 2.00 -6.28 -19.86
N PHE A 164 3.25 -5.99 -19.49
CA PHE A 164 3.55 -5.28 -18.25
C PHE A 164 3.57 -3.77 -18.49
N ASN A 165 2.93 -3.03 -17.59
CA ASN A 165 2.94 -1.58 -17.58
C ASN A 165 3.96 -1.04 -16.56
N VAL A 166 4.11 0.29 -16.53
CA VAL A 166 5.00 1.00 -15.58
C VAL A 166 4.75 0.62 -14.12
N MET A 167 3.50 0.31 -13.78
CA MET A 167 3.10 0.08 -12.40
C MET A 167 3.63 -1.26 -11.87
N ALA A 168 3.80 -2.29 -12.71
CA ALA A 168 4.51 -3.51 -12.29
C ALA A 168 5.93 -3.21 -11.79
N CYS A 169 6.67 -2.33 -12.49
CA CYS A 169 7.97 -1.85 -12.04
C CYS A 169 7.86 -1.00 -10.76
N VAL A 170 6.89 -0.08 -10.69
CA VAL A 170 6.66 0.75 -9.48
C VAL A 170 6.41 -0.12 -8.24
N ARG A 171 5.55 -1.14 -8.36
CA ARG A 171 5.24 -2.05 -7.25
C ARG A 171 6.45 -2.86 -6.81
N ALA A 172 7.19 -3.42 -7.77
CA ALA A 172 8.43 -4.15 -7.49
C ALA A 172 9.49 -3.25 -6.84
N ALA A 173 9.58 -1.99 -7.28
CA ALA A 173 10.54 -1.02 -6.79
C ALA A 173 10.30 -0.61 -5.34
N LYS A 174 9.05 -0.33 -4.93
CA LYS A 174 8.73 -0.02 -3.52
C LYS A 174 8.94 -1.21 -2.60
N GLY A 175 8.64 -2.43 -3.07
CA GLY A 175 8.86 -3.67 -2.31
C GLY A 175 10.31 -4.17 -2.28
N GLY A 176 11.25 -3.48 -2.93
CA GLY A 176 12.67 -3.88 -2.93
C GLY A 176 12.98 -5.10 -3.79
N HIS A 177 12.08 -5.49 -4.69
CA HIS A 177 12.19 -6.70 -5.50
C HIS A 177 13.12 -6.49 -6.70
N LEU A 178 14.42 -6.34 -6.42
CA LEU A 178 15.46 -6.04 -7.42
C LEU A 178 15.53 -7.08 -8.55
N GLU A 179 15.45 -8.37 -8.22
CA GLU A 179 15.49 -9.42 -9.25
C GLU A 179 14.24 -9.38 -10.16
N ALA A 180 13.07 -9.03 -9.61
CA ALA A 180 11.85 -8.82 -10.40
C ALA A 180 12.00 -7.63 -11.35
N LEU A 181 12.61 -6.53 -10.88
CA LEU A 181 12.92 -5.40 -11.74
C LEU A 181 13.92 -5.75 -12.85
N LYS A 182 14.96 -6.53 -12.55
CA LYS A 182 15.91 -7.02 -13.55
C LYS A 182 15.22 -7.89 -14.60
N TYR A 183 14.33 -8.79 -14.17
CA TYR A 183 13.51 -9.60 -15.07
C TYR A 183 12.64 -8.73 -15.98
N LEU A 184 11.85 -7.82 -15.40
CA LEU A 184 10.96 -6.91 -16.15
C LEU A 184 11.74 -6.04 -17.14
N ARG A 185 12.95 -5.60 -16.76
CA ARG A 185 13.83 -4.82 -17.63
C ARG A 185 14.47 -5.65 -18.74
N GLY A 186 14.68 -6.95 -18.53
CA GLY A 186 15.25 -7.88 -19.50
C GLY A 186 14.27 -8.42 -20.54
N LEU A 187 12.98 -8.07 -20.45
CA LEU A 187 11.96 -8.47 -21.44
C LEU A 187 12.21 -7.87 -22.83
N ASP A 188 11.61 -8.49 -23.85
CA ASP A 188 11.57 -7.96 -25.22
C ASP A 188 10.10 -7.75 -25.66
N PRO A 189 9.63 -6.49 -25.81
CA PRO A 189 10.31 -5.26 -25.43
C PRO A 189 10.45 -5.11 -23.90
N PRO A 190 11.41 -4.31 -23.40
CA PRO A 190 11.55 -4.05 -21.96
C PRO A 190 10.28 -3.43 -21.37
N CYS A 191 9.94 -3.82 -20.14
CA CYS A 191 8.84 -3.17 -19.42
C CYS A 191 9.12 -1.66 -19.30
N PRO A 192 8.13 -0.79 -19.63
CA PRO A 192 8.33 0.65 -19.52
C PRO A 192 8.57 1.06 -18.05
N TRP A 193 9.40 2.08 -17.85
CA TRP A 193 9.57 2.75 -16.57
C TRP A 193 9.56 4.27 -16.74
N ASP A 194 9.30 4.97 -15.65
CA ASP A 194 9.43 6.43 -15.55
C ASP A 194 9.89 6.82 -14.13
N GLY A 195 9.85 8.12 -13.83
CA GLY A 195 10.34 8.66 -12.56
C GLY A 195 9.59 8.14 -11.34
N ALA A 196 8.38 7.58 -11.50
CA ALA A 196 7.65 6.97 -10.40
C ALA A 196 8.38 5.75 -9.86
N VAL A 197 9.11 4.98 -10.69
CA VAL A 197 9.84 3.80 -10.22
C VAL A 197 10.91 4.19 -9.18
N CYS A 198 11.67 5.26 -9.44
CA CYS A 198 12.59 5.82 -8.46
C CYS A 198 11.86 6.39 -7.25
N SER A 199 10.76 7.14 -7.45
CA SER A 199 10.00 7.75 -6.35
C SER A 199 9.52 6.75 -5.32
N TRP A 200 8.92 5.67 -5.80
CA TRP A 200 8.33 4.62 -4.98
C TRP A 200 9.39 3.71 -4.34
N ALA A 201 10.51 3.44 -5.02
CA ALA A 201 11.68 2.82 -4.38
C ALA A 201 12.21 3.67 -3.23
N ALA A 202 12.23 5.00 -3.42
CA ALA A 202 12.69 5.93 -2.40
C ALA A 202 11.75 5.97 -1.20
N GLU A 203 10.43 5.98 -1.40
CA GLU A 203 9.43 5.85 -0.33
C GLU A 203 9.62 4.59 0.51
N GLY A 204 9.84 3.45 -0.15
CA GLY A 204 10.05 2.15 0.49
C GLY A 204 11.45 1.96 1.11
N GLY A 205 12.37 2.93 0.95
CA GLY A 205 13.72 2.85 1.49
C GLY A 205 14.65 1.89 0.74
N GLN A 206 14.30 1.55 -0.49
CA GLN A 206 14.96 0.50 -1.27
C GLN A 206 16.24 1.02 -1.94
N LEU A 207 17.26 1.29 -1.14
CA LEU A 207 18.51 1.91 -1.59
C LEU A 207 19.23 1.08 -2.67
N GLU A 208 19.26 -0.24 -2.54
CA GLU A 208 19.88 -1.12 -3.56
C GLU A 208 19.15 -1.03 -4.91
N VAL A 209 17.82 -0.93 -4.87
CA VAL A 209 17.00 -0.72 -6.08
C VAL A 209 17.30 0.64 -6.71
N LEU A 210 17.36 1.71 -5.91
CA LEU A 210 17.70 3.04 -6.40
C LEU A 210 19.09 3.09 -7.05
N GLN A 211 20.09 2.47 -6.43
CA GLN A 211 21.44 2.37 -6.98
C GLN A 211 21.45 1.60 -8.31
N TRP A 212 20.72 0.49 -8.39
CA TRP A 212 20.61 -0.28 -9.62
C TRP A 212 19.90 0.51 -10.73
N LEU A 213 18.80 1.20 -10.42
CA LEU A 213 18.04 2.05 -11.36
C LEU A 213 18.90 3.20 -11.91
N ARG A 214 19.75 3.78 -11.05
CA ARG A 214 20.66 4.86 -11.42
C ARG A 214 21.82 4.38 -12.30
N GLY A 215 22.25 3.13 -12.14
CA GLY A 215 23.31 2.50 -12.94
C GLY A 215 22.90 2.03 -14.34
N GLN A 216 21.66 2.24 -14.77
CA GLN A 216 21.15 1.80 -16.09
C GLN A 216 21.61 2.72 -17.23
N ASP A 217 21.50 2.24 -18.47
CA ASP A 217 21.77 3.05 -19.69
C ASP A 217 20.57 3.00 -20.67
N PRO A 218 19.80 4.10 -20.83
CA PRO A 218 19.85 5.32 -20.02
C PRO A 218 19.37 5.05 -18.57
N PRO A 219 19.84 5.84 -17.59
CA PRO A 219 19.36 5.73 -16.21
C PRO A 219 17.85 5.91 -16.10
N CYS A 220 17.22 5.23 -15.13
CA CYS A 220 15.83 5.54 -14.80
C CYS A 220 15.75 7.02 -14.37
N PRO A 221 14.80 7.81 -14.91
CA PRO A 221 14.66 9.20 -14.51
C PRO A 221 14.28 9.31 -13.04
N TRP A 222 14.64 10.43 -12.43
CA TRP A 222 14.23 10.81 -11.08
C TRP A 222 13.88 12.30 -11.04
N SER A 223 13.16 12.75 -10.02
CA SER A 223 12.73 14.14 -9.87
C SER A 223 12.65 14.52 -8.39
N TRP A 224 12.17 15.73 -8.09
CA TRP A 224 11.91 16.17 -6.70
C TRP A 224 10.98 15.22 -5.95
N LEU A 225 10.14 14.48 -6.69
CA LEU A 225 9.27 13.46 -6.13
C LEU A 225 10.07 12.37 -5.41
N THR A 226 11.23 11.97 -5.95
CA THR A 226 12.11 10.96 -5.35
C THR A 226 12.60 11.37 -3.96
N CYS A 227 13.05 12.61 -3.79
CA CYS A 227 13.40 13.12 -2.47
C CYS A 227 12.16 13.29 -1.57
N SER A 228 11.05 13.78 -2.11
CA SER A 228 9.83 14.00 -1.31
C SER A 228 9.20 12.71 -0.79
N ASP A 229 9.25 11.64 -1.58
CA ASP A 229 8.71 10.33 -1.20
C ASP A 229 9.65 9.60 -0.25
N ALA A 230 10.98 9.70 -0.45
CA ALA A 230 11.93 9.23 0.55
C ALA A 230 11.74 9.93 1.90
N ALA A 231 11.47 11.24 1.88
CA ALA A 231 11.14 12.01 3.07
C ALA A 231 9.82 11.56 3.70
N ARG A 232 8.77 11.32 2.89
CA ARG A 232 7.47 10.80 3.33
C ARG A 232 7.58 9.46 4.05
N GLY A 233 8.44 8.56 3.56
CA GLY A 233 8.71 7.26 4.17
C GLY A 233 9.78 7.26 5.26
N GLY A 234 10.38 8.41 5.59
CA GLY A 234 11.41 8.52 6.63
C GLY A 234 12.77 7.95 6.25
N GLN A 235 13.03 7.77 4.96
CA GLN A 235 14.16 7.04 4.41
C GLN A 235 15.41 7.91 4.30
N LEU A 236 15.98 8.24 5.46
CA LEU A 236 17.12 9.16 5.58
C LEU A 236 18.36 8.70 4.78
N GLU A 237 18.66 7.41 4.77
CA GLU A 237 19.84 6.89 4.04
C GLU A 237 19.65 6.96 2.52
N ALA A 238 18.42 6.74 2.02
CA ALA A 238 18.09 6.94 0.62
C ALA A 238 18.23 8.40 0.20
N LEU A 239 17.79 9.35 1.05
CA LEU A 239 17.96 10.78 0.83
C LEU A 239 19.44 11.21 0.81
N LYS A 240 20.23 10.74 1.77
CA LYS A 240 21.68 11.01 1.82
C LYS A 240 22.37 10.52 0.55
N TRP A 241 22.05 9.30 0.12
CA TRP A 241 22.61 8.74 -1.11
C TRP A 241 22.17 9.55 -2.33
N ALA A 242 20.88 9.81 -2.51
CA ALA A 242 20.36 10.57 -3.65
C ALA A 242 20.96 11.99 -3.75
N ARG A 243 21.31 12.59 -2.61
CA ARG A 243 21.97 13.89 -2.52
C ARG A 243 23.48 13.82 -2.82
N SER A 244 24.11 12.66 -2.67
CA SER A 244 25.54 12.46 -2.92
C SER A 244 25.90 12.20 -4.38
N GLU A 245 24.91 11.93 -5.23
CA GLU A 245 25.08 11.64 -6.66
C GLU A 245 25.40 12.90 -7.49
N ASP A 246 25.87 12.71 -8.72
CA ASP A 246 26.23 13.81 -9.65
C ASP A 246 25.53 13.66 -11.03
N PRO A 247 24.61 14.59 -11.41
CA PRO A 247 24.07 15.66 -10.57
C PRO A 247 23.20 15.10 -9.44
N PRO A 248 23.10 15.79 -8.29
CA PRO A 248 22.32 15.31 -7.17
C PRO A 248 20.83 15.32 -7.53
N CYS A 249 20.07 14.40 -6.92
CA CYS A 249 18.62 14.39 -7.07
C CYS A 249 18.05 15.74 -6.60
N PRO A 250 17.20 16.40 -7.39
CA PRO A 250 16.60 17.66 -6.97
C PRO A 250 15.69 17.44 -5.76
N TRP A 251 15.59 18.46 -4.91
CA TRP A 251 14.65 18.54 -3.81
C TRP A 251 13.99 19.92 -3.80
N ASP A 252 12.86 20.04 -3.11
CA ASP A 252 12.17 21.31 -2.88
C ASP A 252 11.41 21.25 -1.55
N ARG A 253 10.53 22.23 -1.31
CA ARG A 253 9.73 22.34 -0.09
C ARG A 253 8.90 21.09 0.22
N SER A 254 8.55 20.31 -0.81
CA SER A 254 7.82 19.05 -0.63
C SER A 254 8.61 18.02 0.15
N THR A 255 9.95 18.05 0.08
CA THR A 255 10.78 17.16 0.89
C THR A 255 10.59 17.45 2.39
N CYS A 256 10.52 18.71 2.80
CA CYS A 256 10.29 19.04 4.20
C CYS A 256 8.85 18.74 4.63
N PHE A 257 7.83 19.16 3.87
CA PHE A 257 6.45 18.94 4.33
C PHE A 257 6.05 17.47 4.31
N GLN A 258 6.60 16.65 3.42
CA GLN A 258 6.34 15.20 3.42
C GLN A 258 7.01 14.49 4.61
N ALA A 259 8.25 14.86 4.96
CA ALA A 259 8.87 14.39 6.20
C ALA A 259 8.06 14.84 7.43
N ALA A 260 7.48 16.03 7.37
CA ALA A 260 6.67 16.58 8.45
C ALA A 260 5.35 15.81 8.63
N TYR A 261 4.67 15.47 7.52
CA TYR A 261 3.48 14.62 7.51
C TYR A 261 3.74 13.23 8.12
N GLY A 262 4.82 12.56 7.69
CA GLY A 262 5.20 11.23 8.19
C GLY A 262 5.79 11.22 9.61
N GLY A 263 6.03 12.39 10.22
CA GLY A 263 6.59 12.48 11.58
C GLY A 263 8.10 12.25 11.64
N HIS A 264 8.80 12.32 10.51
CA HIS A 264 10.20 11.94 10.37
C HIS A 264 11.16 13.07 10.76
N LEU A 265 11.20 13.37 12.07
CA LEU A 265 12.01 14.47 12.63
C LEU A 265 13.50 14.40 12.27
N GLU A 266 14.10 13.21 12.23
CA GLU A 266 15.52 13.06 11.88
C GLU A 266 15.80 13.41 10.41
N VAL A 267 14.84 13.16 9.52
CA VAL A 267 14.92 13.62 8.12
C VAL A 267 14.90 15.14 8.05
N LEU A 268 13.99 15.79 8.79
CA LEU A 268 13.91 17.25 8.85
C LEU A 268 15.18 17.90 9.42
N LYS A 269 15.72 17.36 10.51
CA LYS A 269 16.99 17.82 11.10
C LYS A 269 18.13 17.71 10.10
N TRP A 270 18.23 16.57 9.42
CA TRP A 270 19.26 16.37 8.40
C TRP A 270 19.08 17.32 7.22
N ALA A 271 17.87 17.46 6.67
CA ALA A 271 17.58 18.35 5.54
C ALA A 271 17.89 19.82 5.89
N ARG A 272 17.65 20.22 7.14
CA ARG A 272 17.97 21.55 7.66
C ARG A 272 19.48 21.79 7.84
N SER A 273 20.27 20.74 8.04
CA SER A 273 21.73 20.84 8.22
C SER A 273 22.52 20.92 6.90
N GLN A 274 21.85 20.94 5.75
CA GLN A 274 22.47 20.93 4.42
C GLN A 274 22.82 22.35 3.97
N ASP A 275 23.70 22.49 2.98
CA ASP A 275 24.09 23.78 2.41
C ASP A 275 23.92 23.80 0.87
N PRO A 276 22.95 24.58 0.33
CA PRO A 276 21.90 25.29 1.06
C PRO A 276 20.92 24.31 1.73
N PRO A 277 20.26 24.71 2.84
CA PRO A 277 19.23 23.89 3.49
C PRO A 277 18.09 23.59 2.52
N CYS A 278 17.45 22.43 2.69
CA CYS A 278 16.20 22.15 1.99
C CYS A 278 15.17 23.23 2.36
N PRO A 279 14.50 23.87 1.40
CA PRO A 279 13.52 24.89 1.71
C PRO A 279 12.31 24.29 2.44
N TRP A 280 11.68 25.10 3.28
CA TRP A 280 10.37 24.83 3.88
C TRP A 280 9.49 26.06 3.74
N ASP A 281 8.19 25.90 3.95
CA ASP A 281 7.22 26.99 4.05
C ASP A 281 6.06 26.63 4.99
N TRP A 282 5.02 27.46 5.01
CA TRP A 282 3.85 27.32 5.88
C TRP A 282 3.09 26.01 5.69
N GLU A 283 3.20 25.36 4.52
CA GLU A 283 2.61 24.04 4.29
C GLU A 283 3.24 23.01 5.24
N THR A 284 4.53 23.12 5.54
CA THR A 284 5.27 22.18 6.41
C THR A 284 4.62 21.98 7.78
N CYS A 285 4.19 23.07 8.42
CA CYS A 285 3.48 22.99 9.70
C CYS A 285 2.04 22.44 9.53
N GLY A 286 1.37 22.78 8.43
CA GLY A 286 0.05 22.26 8.09
C GLY A 286 0.06 20.74 7.92
N TRP A 287 1.02 20.21 7.15
CA TRP A 287 1.21 18.79 6.94
C TRP A 287 1.61 18.03 8.22
N ALA A 288 2.45 18.63 9.08
CA ALA A 288 2.70 18.06 10.42
C ALA A 288 1.42 17.97 11.25
N ALA A 289 0.56 19.00 11.19
CA ALA A 289 -0.69 19.03 11.93
C ALA A 289 -1.72 18.02 11.37
N GLU A 290 -1.80 17.90 10.04
CA GLU A 290 -2.64 16.92 9.35
C GLU A 290 -2.20 15.47 9.63
N GLY A 291 -0.89 15.21 9.72
CA GLY A 291 -0.35 13.92 10.12
C GLY A 291 -0.40 13.64 11.63
N GLY A 292 -0.88 14.58 12.44
CA GLY A 292 -0.95 14.43 13.90
C GLY A 292 0.41 14.52 14.62
N GLN A 293 1.44 15.01 13.94
CA GLN A 293 2.85 14.94 14.34
C GLN A 293 3.25 16.08 15.28
N LEU A 294 2.73 16.05 16.51
CA LEU A 294 2.92 17.11 17.50
C LEU A 294 4.39 17.42 17.80
N GLU A 295 5.25 16.41 17.93
CA GLU A 295 6.67 16.62 18.23
C GLU A 295 7.44 17.26 17.07
N VAL A 296 7.06 16.94 15.83
CA VAL A 296 7.59 17.63 14.65
C VAL A 296 7.15 19.09 14.63
N LEU A 297 5.87 19.36 14.89
CA LEU A 297 5.32 20.72 14.90
C LEU A 297 5.99 21.60 15.98
N LYS A 298 6.21 21.05 17.19
CA LYS A 298 6.99 21.71 18.25
C LYS A 298 8.41 22.03 17.79
N TRP A 299 9.08 21.08 17.15
CA TRP A 299 10.44 21.28 16.67
C TRP A 299 10.52 22.33 15.56
N LEU A 300 9.58 22.33 14.61
CA LEU A 300 9.50 23.32 13.53
C LEU A 300 9.34 24.74 14.07
N ARG A 301 8.53 24.91 15.13
CA ARG A 301 8.32 26.20 15.80
C ARG A 301 9.46 26.61 16.72
N SER A 302 10.34 25.70 17.12
CA SER A 302 11.52 26.01 17.93
C SER A 302 12.76 26.42 17.12
N GLN A 303 12.67 26.47 15.79
CA GLN A 303 13.80 26.84 14.91
C GLN A 303 14.04 28.35 14.88
N ASP A 304 15.22 28.77 14.43
CA ASP A 304 15.57 30.18 14.23
C ASP A 304 16.04 30.44 12.77
N PRO A 305 15.26 31.17 11.94
CA PRO A 305 13.88 31.60 12.20
C PRO A 305 12.93 30.39 12.28
N PRO A 306 11.79 30.50 12.98
CA PRO A 306 10.80 29.43 13.05
C PRO A 306 10.24 29.14 11.67
N CYS A 307 9.80 27.89 11.45
CA CYS A 307 9.07 27.57 10.23
C CYS A 307 7.81 28.46 10.17
N PRO A 308 7.57 29.18 9.05
CA PRO A 308 6.31 29.90 8.86
C PRO A 308 5.14 28.95 9.05
N TRP A 309 4.00 29.46 9.50
CA TRP A 309 2.81 28.64 9.62
C TRP A 309 1.55 29.49 9.53
N TYR A 310 0.49 28.87 9.03
CA TYR A 310 -0.85 29.43 9.07
C TYR A 310 -1.62 28.75 10.22
N ARG A 311 -1.61 29.37 11.41
CA ARG A 311 -2.09 28.76 12.66
C ARG A 311 -3.51 28.22 12.55
N SER A 312 -4.44 28.99 11.99
CA SER A 312 -5.83 28.58 11.80
C SER A 312 -5.96 27.40 10.83
N GLY A 313 -5.18 27.38 9.74
CA GLY A 313 -5.14 26.25 8.82
C GLY A 313 -4.59 24.98 9.47
N CYS A 314 -3.49 25.10 10.24
CA CYS A 314 -2.94 23.97 11.00
C CYS A 314 -3.98 23.42 12.00
N ARG A 315 -4.72 24.30 12.67
CA ARG A 315 -5.79 23.93 13.59
C ARG A 315 -6.95 23.21 12.88
N GLU A 316 -7.35 23.69 11.70
CA GLU A 316 -8.42 23.10 10.90
C GLU A 316 -8.10 21.67 10.49
N VAL A 317 -6.92 21.44 9.88
CA VAL A 317 -6.52 20.09 9.45
C VAL A 317 -6.32 19.15 10.65
N ALA A 318 -5.76 19.63 11.77
CA ALA A 318 -5.63 18.83 12.98
C ALA A 318 -7.00 18.44 13.58
N SER A 319 -8.04 19.24 13.39
CA SER A 319 -9.38 18.96 13.93
C SER A 319 -10.07 17.75 13.29
N LEU A 320 -9.54 17.24 12.17
CA LEU A 320 -10.06 16.06 11.47
C LEU A 320 -9.73 14.74 12.18
N GLY A 321 -8.84 14.73 13.18
CA GLY A 321 -8.50 13.50 13.90
C GLY A 321 -7.45 13.62 15.01
N HIS A 322 -6.91 14.80 15.28
CA HIS A 322 -5.73 15.00 16.13
C HIS A 322 -5.96 16.06 17.22
N PRO A 323 -6.83 15.78 18.21
CA PRO A 323 -7.17 16.75 19.26
C PRO A 323 -5.97 17.20 20.10
N HIS A 324 -4.97 16.33 20.31
CA HIS A 324 -3.74 16.67 21.03
C HIS A 324 -2.90 17.74 20.29
N VAL A 325 -2.96 17.78 18.96
CA VAL A 325 -2.32 18.83 18.16
C VAL A 325 -3.12 20.13 18.30
N VAL A 326 -4.45 20.07 18.20
CA VAL A 326 -5.32 21.25 18.38
C VAL A 326 -5.12 21.91 19.74
N GLU A 327 -5.10 21.12 20.81
CA GLU A 327 -4.87 21.62 22.18
C GLU A 327 -3.54 22.37 22.31
N TRP A 328 -2.50 21.88 21.65
CA TRP A 328 -1.19 22.53 21.67
C TRP A 328 -1.17 23.82 20.82
N ILE A 329 -1.81 23.80 19.63
CA ILE A 329 -1.94 24.99 18.76
C ILE A 329 -2.72 26.09 19.48
N ASP A 330 -3.77 25.73 20.21
CA ASP A 330 -4.61 26.67 20.97
C ASP A 330 -3.84 27.39 22.09
N GLN A 331 -2.73 26.83 22.55
CA GLN A 331 -1.83 27.43 23.55
C GLN A 331 -0.76 28.37 22.95
N GLN A 332 -0.59 28.41 21.62
CA GLN A 332 0.41 29.26 20.96
C GLN A 332 -0.16 30.65 20.67
N GLU A 333 0.70 31.68 20.75
CA GLU A 333 0.40 33.05 20.33
C GLU A 333 0.86 33.27 18.88
N ASP A 334 0.12 34.09 18.13
CA ASP A 334 0.56 34.53 16.80
C ASP A 334 1.71 35.54 16.97
N HIS A 335 2.87 35.27 16.37
CA HIS A 335 4.01 36.19 16.39
C HIS A 335 4.12 36.96 15.07
N GLU A 336 4.74 38.16 15.11
CA GLU A 336 5.01 38.96 13.90
C GLU A 336 5.89 38.16 12.91
N GLY A 337 5.24 37.59 11.88
CA GLY A 337 5.83 36.63 10.95
C GLY A 337 4.86 35.53 10.52
N ASP A 338 3.79 35.31 11.27
CA ASP A 338 2.78 34.26 11.04
C ASP A 338 1.70 34.64 9.98
N VAL A 339 1.84 35.78 9.27
CA VAL A 339 0.80 36.36 8.38
C VAL A 339 1.29 36.75 6.98
N ALA A 340 2.42 36.22 6.50
CA ALA A 340 2.96 36.57 5.18
C ALA A 340 2.85 35.42 4.17
#